data_AF-A0A7X4E1A0-F1
#
_entry.id   AF-A0A7X4E1A0-F1
#
_cell.length_a   1.000
_cell.length_b   1.000
_cell.length_c   1.000
_cell.angle_alpha   90.00
_cell.angle_beta   90.00
_cell.angle_gamma   90.00
#
_symmetry.space_group_name_H-M   'P 1'
#
loop_
_entity.id
_entity.type
_entity.pdbx_description
1 polymer ?
#
loop_
_entity_poly.entity_id
_entity_poly.type
_entity_poly.pdbx_seq_one_letter_code
_entity_poly.pdbx_strand_id
1 'polypeptide(L)'
;MKTTRPSTFVAILSAAACAALMSACAGAPAGTPGPATGPAAGTTPGATRFAYRVPSNPDGLYHIEDSLFVGVSTPVGDMEVMTTTQLSMRLRFGRDPGGIGVVGTVMGFNAVSANSRAGIRTADADDIAGPFSLVLSPGGHVEVATMPVLDTELADLSPFPGIAFEIFPRLPAYPVGPGDSWVDTVSWYVVDEVTASTTNTIYRYTLVGDTVLGDRTLLKFDVTGEVSKETVQGEEDEQSTQEMTGTITGFVLWDTEFGLPAYVESHREMEGTNS
;
A
#
# COMPACT_ATOMS: atom_id res chain seq x y z
N MET A 1 -4.88 -32.78 20.48
CA MET A 1 -5.09 -32.05 19.22
C MET A 1 -5.05 -30.57 19.55
N LYS A 2 -3.93 -29.87 19.31
CA LYS A 2 -3.82 -28.43 19.60
C LYS A 2 -4.49 -27.69 18.46
N THR A 3 -5.60 -27.01 18.76
CA THR A 3 -6.28 -26.08 17.85
C THR A 3 -5.44 -24.81 17.76
N THR A 4 -4.68 -24.67 16.68
CA THR A 4 -3.95 -23.44 16.35
C THR A 4 -4.98 -22.39 15.90
N ARG A 5 -5.09 -21.27 16.63
CA ARG A 5 -5.91 -20.14 16.19
C ARG A 5 -5.26 -19.51 14.94
N PRO A 6 -6.02 -19.07 13.93
CA PRO A 6 -5.47 -18.30 12.83
C PRO A 6 -4.92 -16.97 13.37
N SER A 7 -3.70 -16.62 12.96
CA SER A 7 -3.10 -15.31 13.23
C SER A 7 -3.81 -14.27 12.38
N THR A 8 -4.41 -13.26 13.02
CA THR A 8 -5.02 -12.10 12.35
C THR A 8 -3.93 -11.05 12.15
N PHE A 9 -3.74 -10.59 10.90
CA PHE A 9 -2.84 -9.49 10.57
C PHE A 9 -3.65 -8.30 10.08
N VAL A 10 -3.38 -7.12 10.62
CA VAL A 10 -3.98 -5.84 10.22
C VAL A 10 -2.92 -5.09 9.41
N ALA A 11 -3.28 -4.48 8.30
CA ALA A 11 -2.46 -3.59 7.51
C ALA A 11 -3.30 -2.35 7.19
N ILE A 12 -2.70 -1.17 7.29
CA ILE A 12 -3.34 0.10 6.92
C ILE A 12 -2.58 0.59 5.69
N LEU A 13 -3.21 0.54 4.52
CA LEU A 13 -2.62 0.87 3.23
C LEU A 13 -3.38 2.05 2.64
N SER A 14 -2.66 2.99 2.01
CA SER A 14 -3.30 4.08 1.28
C SER A 14 -3.02 4.09 -0.20
N ALA A 15 -4.01 3.68 -1.01
CA ALA A 15 -3.97 3.69 -2.45
C ALA A 15 -5.38 3.89 -3.02
N ALA A 16 -5.72 5.15 -3.32
CA ALA A 16 -6.80 5.42 -4.26
C ALA A 16 -6.38 6.49 -5.26
N ALA A 17 -6.63 6.21 -6.53
CA ALA A 17 -6.37 7.08 -7.64
C ALA A 17 -7.53 8.07 -7.79
N CYS A 18 -7.45 9.24 -7.17
CA CYS A 18 -8.29 10.35 -7.62
C CYS A 18 -7.78 10.83 -8.99
N ALA A 19 -8.65 10.78 -10.00
CA ALA A 19 -8.49 11.47 -11.28
C ALA A 19 -9.83 12.11 -11.66
N ALA A 20 -9.94 13.42 -11.39
CA ALA A 20 -10.70 14.41 -12.16
C ALA A 20 -10.72 15.76 -11.39
N LEU A 21 -10.36 16.84 -12.11
CA LEU A 21 -10.62 18.28 -11.89
C LEU A 21 -9.42 19.23 -11.57
N MET A 22 -9.45 20.40 -12.22
CA MET A 22 -8.38 21.37 -12.55
C MET A 22 -8.06 22.49 -11.52
N SER A 23 -6.78 22.94 -11.57
CA SER A 23 -6.21 24.31 -11.45
C SER A 23 -6.06 25.09 -10.10
N ALA A 24 -4.76 25.26 -9.73
CA ALA A 24 -4.02 26.45 -9.20
C ALA A 24 -3.97 26.84 -7.69
N CYS A 25 -2.78 26.63 -7.09
CA CYS A 25 -1.94 27.40 -6.10
C CYS A 25 -2.57 28.38 -5.07
N ALA A 26 -2.12 28.57 -3.81
CA ALA A 26 -1.01 28.09 -2.97
C ALA A 26 -1.16 28.61 -1.51
N GLY A 27 -0.58 27.93 -0.49
CA GLY A 27 -0.12 28.60 0.76
C GLY A 27 -0.14 27.84 2.11
N ALA A 28 0.94 27.08 2.39
CA ALA A 28 1.67 26.68 3.64
C ALA A 28 1.35 27.29 5.05
N PRO A 29 1.96 26.81 6.17
CA PRO A 29 2.33 25.43 6.60
C PRO A 29 2.03 25.10 8.10
N ALA A 30 2.34 23.84 8.46
CA ALA A 30 2.10 23.11 9.70
C ALA A 30 3.03 23.39 10.90
N GLY A 31 2.56 23.00 12.09
CA GLY A 31 3.29 23.03 13.38
C GLY A 31 3.74 21.64 13.85
N THR A 32 4.93 21.59 14.43
CA THR A 32 5.71 20.41 14.83
C THR A 32 5.33 19.88 16.22
N PRO A 33 5.39 18.56 16.46
CA PRO A 33 5.59 18.05 17.83
C PRO A 33 6.81 17.12 17.99
N GLY A 34 7.72 17.56 18.87
CA GLY A 34 8.31 16.88 20.03
C GLY A 34 8.83 15.42 19.94
N PRO A 35 10.09 15.15 20.36
CA PRO A 35 10.69 13.81 20.32
C PRO A 35 10.29 12.95 21.53
N ALA A 36 10.01 11.67 21.29
CA ALA A 36 9.80 10.67 22.32
C ALA A 36 11.06 9.80 22.52
N THR A 37 11.55 9.78 23.76
CA THR A 37 12.67 9.00 24.29
C THR A 37 12.40 7.49 24.29
N GLY A 38 13.35 6.70 23.81
CA GLY A 38 13.29 5.23 23.77
C GLY A 38 13.80 4.51 25.02
N PRO A 39 13.77 3.16 25.04
CA PRO A 39 14.45 2.36 26.07
C PRO A 39 15.65 1.54 25.55
N ALA A 40 16.70 1.60 26.39
CA ALA A 40 17.70 0.60 26.79
C ALA A 40 18.27 -0.45 25.81
N ALA A 41 19.61 -0.44 25.76
CA ALA A 41 20.50 -1.34 25.05
C ALA A 41 20.38 -2.81 25.48
N GLY A 42 20.22 -3.68 24.48
CA GLY A 42 20.47 -5.12 24.53
C GLY A 42 21.22 -5.53 23.27
N THR A 43 22.22 -6.41 23.43
CA THR A 43 22.98 -7.18 22.42
C THR A 43 22.88 -6.67 20.98
N THR A 44 23.95 -6.05 20.44
CA THR A 44 24.00 -5.59 19.05
C THR A 44 23.50 -6.67 18.10
N PRO A 45 22.31 -6.51 17.50
CA PRO A 45 21.75 -7.51 16.62
C PRO A 45 22.71 -7.70 15.44
N GLY A 46 23.14 -8.94 15.20
CA GLY A 46 23.96 -9.26 14.04
C GLY A 46 23.20 -8.96 12.74
N ALA A 47 23.94 -8.62 11.69
CA ALA A 47 23.35 -8.37 10.38
C ALA A 47 22.48 -9.55 9.94
N THR A 48 21.22 -9.28 9.61
CA THR A 48 20.22 -10.29 9.25
C THR A 48 19.98 -10.28 7.75
N ARG A 49 19.97 -11.46 7.13
CA ARG A 49 19.53 -11.61 5.74
C ARG A 49 18.03 -11.86 5.73
N PHE A 50 17.30 -10.99 5.04
CA PHE A 50 15.87 -11.16 4.82
C PHE A 50 15.59 -11.97 3.56
N ALA A 51 14.54 -12.79 3.61
CA ALA A 51 13.99 -13.45 2.45
C ALA A 51 12.54 -13.84 2.72
N TYR A 52 11.70 -13.69 1.71
CA TYR A 52 10.39 -14.29 1.69
C TYR A 52 10.49 -15.82 1.65
N ARG A 53 9.57 -16.50 2.32
CA ARG A 53 9.43 -17.96 2.25
C ARG A 53 7.98 -18.38 2.44
N VAL A 54 7.66 -19.59 2.00
CA VAL A 54 6.34 -20.18 2.28
C VAL A 54 6.24 -20.44 3.78
N PRO A 55 5.27 -19.82 4.50
CA PRO A 55 5.07 -20.06 5.91
C PRO A 55 4.64 -21.51 6.18
N SER A 56 4.90 -22.00 7.40
CA SER A 56 4.51 -23.35 7.81
C SER A 56 2.98 -23.55 7.78
N ASN A 57 2.23 -22.50 8.13
CA ASN A 57 0.83 -22.37 7.79
C ASN A 57 0.72 -21.53 6.50
N PRO A 58 0.35 -22.12 5.36
CA PRO A 58 0.30 -21.42 4.08
C PRO A 58 -0.87 -20.45 3.96
N ASP A 59 -1.80 -20.41 4.91
CA ASP A 59 -2.98 -19.53 4.84
C ASP A 59 -2.83 -18.37 5.84
N GLY A 60 -2.96 -17.14 5.35
CA GLY A 60 -2.95 -15.90 6.14
C GLY A 60 -4.19 -15.04 5.86
N LEU A 61 -4.71 -14.36 6.88
CA LEU A 61 -5.78 -13.38 6.74
C LEU A 61 -5.19 -11.97 6.88
N TYR A 62 -5.37 -11.17 5.83
CA TYR A 62 -4.93 -9.79 5.76
C TYR A 62 -6.15 -8.88 5.81
N HIS A 63 -6.11 -7.89 6.70
CA HIS A 63 -7.02 -6.76 6.68
C HIS A 63 -6.27 -5.57 6.11
N ILE A 64 -6.88 -4.85 5.19
CA ILE A 64 -6.38 -3.65 4.57
C ILE A 64 -7.39 -2.55 4.86
N GLU A 65 -6.92 -1.47 5.47
CA GLU A 65 -7.72 -0.27 5.72
C GLU A 65 -7.06 0.94 5.06
N ASP A 66 -7.83 1.73 4.34
CA ASP A 66 -7.40 2.95 3.68
C ASP A 66 -8.31 4.12 4.06
N SER A 67 -7.72 5.28 4.22
CA SER A 67 -8.41 6.56 4.19
C SER A 67 -7.68 7.51 3.26
N LEU A 68 -8.40 8.04 2.28
CA LEU A 68 -7.92 9.07 1.37
C LEU A 68 -8.73 10.35 1.59
N PHE A 69 -8.04 11.47 1.67
CA PHE A 69 -8.62 12.80 1.58
C PHE A 69 -8.02 13.55 0.39
N VAL A 70 -8.87 14.12 -0.45
CA VAL A 70 -8.47 14.95 -1.58
C VAL A 70 -9.20 16.28 -1.50
N GLY A 71 -8.42 17.36 -1.39
CA GLY A 71 -8.91 18.71 -1.60
C GLY A 71 -8.58 19.16 -3.01
N VAL A 72 -9.58 19.62 -3.75
CA VAL A 72 -9.42 20.21 -5.08
C VAL A 72 -9.93 21.64 -5.04
N SER A 73 -9.03 22.60 -5.27
CA SER A 73 -9.41 24.00 -5.46
C SER A 73 -9.54 24.29 -6.95
N THR A 74 -10.65 24.92 -7.33
CA THR A 74 -10.94 25.30 -8.73
C THR A 74 -11.45 26.75 -8.78
N PRO A 75 -11.45 27.42 -9.95
CA PRO A 75 -12.04 28.75 -10.09
C PRO A 75 -13.53 28.82 -9.75
N VAL A 76 -14.25 27.70 -9.82
CA VAL A 76 -15.69 27.61 -9.50
C VAL A 76 -15.96 27.20 -8.05
N GLY A 77 -14.91 27.05 -7.23
CA GLY A 77 -14.98 26.74 -5.80
C GLY A 77 -14.23 25.46 -5.43
N ASP A 78 -14.10 25.25 -4.12
CA ASP A 78 -13.43 24.06 -3.58
C ASP A 78 -14.32 22.82 -3.69
N MET A 79 -13.66 21.67 -3.66
CA MET A 79 -14.26 20.36 -3.60
C MET A 79 -13.43 19.48 -2.67
N GLU A 80 -14.13 18.76 -1.81
CA GLU A 80 -13.53 17.74 -0.98
C GLU A 80 -14.07 16.37 -1.39
N VAL A 81 -13.16 15.41 -1.46
CA VAL A 81 -13.44 13.99 -1.62
C VAL A 81 -12.79 13.26 -0.45
N MET A 82 -13.58 12.48 0.28
CA MET A 82 -13.10 11.59 1.33
C MET A 82 -13.49 10.17 0.97
N THR A 83 -12.50 9.28 0.93
CA THR A 83 -12.71 7.86 0.66
C THR A 83 -12.20 7.04 1.84
N THR A 84 -12.96 6.04 2.25
CA THR A 84 -12.50 5.02 3.21
C THR A 84 -12.73 3.65 2.60
N THR A 85 -11.72 2.79 2.67
CA THR A 85 -11.77 1.44 2.14
C THR A 85 -11.38 0.45 3.23
N GLN A 86 -12.12 -0.64 3.34
CA GLN A 86 -11.81 -1.78 4.18
C GLN A 86 -11.87 -3.04 3.33
N LEU A 87 -10.79 -3.81 3.31
CA LEU A 87 -10.66 -5.03 2.54
C LEU A 87 -10.14 -6.13 3.46
N SER A 88 -10.83 -7.26 3.50
CA SER A 88 -10.35 -8.48 4.14
C SER A 88 -10.05 -9.51 3.07
N MET A 89 -8.82 -9.97 3.00
CA MET A 89 -8.37 -10.93 1.99
C MET A 89 -7.66 -12.10 2.65
N ARG A 90 -8.09 -13.32 2.29
CA ARG A 90 -7.34 -14.53 2.63
C ARG A 90 -6.27 -14.75 1.57
N LEU A 91 -5.01 -14.77 1.96
CA LEU A 91 -3.89 -15.13 1.11
C LEU A 91 -3.45 -16.57 1.39
N ARG A 92 -3.23 -17.33 0.32
CA ARG A 92 -2.65 -18.67 0.36
C ARG A 92 -1.30 -18.67 -0.34
N PHE A 93 -0.27 -19.06 0.38
CA PHE A 93 1.11 -19.13 -0.05
C PHE A 93 1.49 -20.55 -0.48
N GLY A 94 2.12 -20.69 -1.63
CA GLY A 94 2.57 -21.95 -2.19
C GLY A 94 3.98 -21.83 -2.76
N ARG A 95 4.61 -22.96 -3.04
CA ARG A 95 5.87 -22.96 -3.81
C ARG A 95 5.56 -22.72 -5.27
N ASP A 96 6.38 -21.88 -5.90
CA ASP A 96 6.34 -21.61 -7.34
C ASP A 96 7.77 -21.64 -7.91
N PRO A 97 8.01 -22.04 -9.17
CA PRO A 97 9.33 -21.99 -9.78
C PRO A 97 10.01 -20.61 -9.72
N GLY A 98 9.24 -19.52 -9.76
CA GLY A 98 9.73 -18.14 -9.62
C GLY A 98 9.90 -17.68 -8.17
N GLY A 99 9.46 -18.47 -7.19
CA GLY A 99 9.55 -18.16 -5.77
C GLY A 99 8.36 -18.69 -4.97
N ILE A 100 7.48 -17.78 -4.57
CA ILE A 100 6.29 -18.06 -3.77
C ILE A 100 5.07 -17.67 -4.59
N GLY A 101 4.23 -18.65 -4.91
CA GLY A 101 2.91 -18.37 -5.49
C GLY A 101 1.98 -17.86 -4.39
N VAL A 102 1.26 -16.78 -4.66
CA VAL A 102 0.26 -16.22 -3.75
C VAL A 102 -1.07 -16.17 -4.46
N VAL A 103 -2.11 -16.75 -3.85
CA VAL A 103 -3.48 -16.68 -4.33
C VAL A 103 -4.32 -16.02 -3.25
N GLY A 104 -5.03 -14.95 -3.62
CA GLY A 104 -5.89 -14.19 -2.74
C GLY A 104 -7.37 -14.44 -3.02
N THR A 105 -8.17 -14.48 -1.96
CA THR A 105 -9.63 -14.48 -2.02
C THR A 105 -10.14 -13.34 -1.16
N VAL A 106 -10.90 -12.44 -1.78
CA VAL A 106 -11.60 -11.38 -1.04
C VAL A 106 -12.68 -12.03 -0.17
N MET A 107 -12.60 -11.77 1.13
CA MET A 107 -13.53 -12.28 2.14
C MET A 107 -14.54 -11.21 2.57
N GLY A 108 -14.20 -9.94 2.36
CA GLY A 108 -15.06 -8.80 2.64
C GLY A 108 -14.44 -7.54 2.06
N PHE A 109 -15.29 -6.62 1.61
CA PHE A 109 -14.89 -5.32 1.09
C PHE A 109 -15.99 -4.31 1.43
N ASN A 110 -15.57 -3.11 1.79
CA ASN A 110 -16.45 -1.97 1.94
C ASN A 110 -15.67 -0.72 1.55
N ALA A 111 -16.15 0.01 0.57
CA ALA A 111 -15.65 1.32 0.21
C ALA A 111 -16.77 2.35 0.31
N VAL A 112 -16.43 3.52 0.85
CA VAL A 112 -17.33 4.68 0.93
C VAL A 112 -16.56 5.87 0.39
N SER A 113 -17.14 6.56 -0.60
CA SER A 113 -16.59 7.79 -1.16
C SER A 113 -17.63 8.90 -1.03
N ALA A 114 -17.30 9.93 -0.26
CA ALA A 114 -18.11 11.13 -0.10
C ALA A 114 -17.48 12.27 -0.90
N ASN A 115 -18.22 12.79 -1.89
CA ASN A 115 -17.85 13.95 -2.67
C ASN A 115 -18.84 15.08 -2.37
N SER A 116 -18.32 16.23 -1.96
CA SER A 116 -19.10 17.43 -1.61
C SER A 116 -20.09 17.91 -2.71
N ARG A 117 -19.88 17.54 -3.98
CA ARG A 117 -20.73 17.88 -5.12
C ARG A 117 -21.53 16.71 -5.70
N ALA A 118 -20.98 15.50 -5.64
CA ALA A 118 -21.59 14.31 -6.26
C ALA A 118 -22.35 13.41 -5.26
N GLY A 119 -22.28 13.70 -3.96
CA GLY A 119 -22.91 12.90 -2.91
C GLY A 119 -22.03 11.74 -2.44
N ILE A 120 -22.68 10.71 -1.88
CA ILE A 120 -22.00 9.53 -1.31
C ILE A 120 -22.20 8.35 -2.25
N ARG A 121 -21.12 7.65 -2.56
CA ARG A 121 -21.08 6.39 -3.31
C ARG A 121 -20.49 5.29 -2.43
N THR A 122 -20.92 4.05 -2.65
CA THR A 122 -20.45 2.89 -1.89
C THR A 122 -20.24 1.69 -2.78
N ALA A 123 -19.29 0.82 -2.43
CA ALA A 123 -19.11 -0.49 -3.03
C ALA A 123 -18.81 -1.55 -1.95
N ASP A 124 -19.13 -2.81 -2.24
CA ASP A 124 -18.94 -3.93 -1.33
C ASP A 124 -18.35 -5.18 -2.00
N ALA A 125 -18.30 -6.29 -1.27
CA ALA A 125 -17.64 -7.51 -1.74
C ALA A 125 -18.31 -8.14 -2.97
N ASP A 126 -19.61 -7.94 -3.18
CA ASP A 126 -20.35 -8.51 -4.30
C ASP A 126 -19.97 -7.81 -5.62
N ASP A 127 -19.41 -6.61 -5.53
CA ASP A 127 -18.93 -5.80 -6.67
C ASP A 127 -17.54 -6.23 -7.17
N ILE A 128 -16.88 -7.18 -6.50
CA ILE A 128 -15.52 -7.61 -6.85
C ILE A 128 -15.56 -8.90 -7.65
N ALA A 129 -15.04 -8.85 -8.87
CA ALA A 129 -14.93 -9.98 -9.78
C ALA A 129 -13.48 -10.45 -9.96
N GLY A 130 -13.31 -11.77 -10.05
CA GLY A 130 -12.04 -12.39 -10.44
C GLY A 130 -11.04 -12.64 -9.30
N PRO A 131 -9.98 -13.40 -9.57
CA PRO A 131 -9.01 -13.81 -8.56
C PRO A 131 -7.86 -12.82 -8.41
N PHE A 132 -7.30 -12.74 -7.20
CA PHE A 132 -5.97 -12.17 -6.96
C PHE A 132 -4.91 -13.27 -7.05
N SER A 133 -3.90 -13.12 -7.89
CA SER A 133 -2.76 -14.04 -7.90
C SER A 133 -1.46 -13.36 -8.35
N LEU A 134 -0.36 -13.73 -7.72
CA LEU A 134 0.98 -13.23 -8.04
C LEU A 134 2.06 -14.28 -7.73
N VAL A 135 3.26 -14.05 -8.25
CA VAL A 135 4.49 -14.72 -7.85
C VAL A 135 5.40 -13.72 -7.15
N LEU A 136 5.89 -14.12 -5.98
CA LEU A 136 6.77 -13.33 -5.11
C LEU A 136 8.14 -13.99 -5.05
N SER A 137 9.17 -13.28 -5.50
CA SER A 137 10.54 -13.77 -5.38
C SER A 137 11.05 -13.69 -3.93
N PRO A 138 12.10 -14.44 -3.55
CA PRO A 138 12.67 -14.35 -2.20
C PRO A 138 13.11 -12.93 -1.80
N GLY A 139 13.44 -12.08 -2.77
CA GLY A 139 13.83 -10.68 -2.55
C GLY A 139 12.67 -9.68 -2.62
N GLY A 140 11.43 -10.13 -2.79
CA GLY A 140 10.26 -9.26 -2.84
C GLY A 140 9.92 -8.71 -4.23
N HIS A 141 10.49 -9.26 -5.30
CA HIS A 141 10.01 -8.92 -6.63
C HIS A 141 8.65 -9.56 -6.86
N VAL A 142 7.66 -8.74 -7.21
CA VAL A 142 6.27 -9.16 -7.43
C VAL A 142 6.01 -9.21 -8.94
N GLU A 143 5.52 -10.36 -9.40
CA GLU A 143 4.94 -10.53 -10.72
C GLU A 143 3.46 -10.86 -10.55
N VAL A 144 2.59 -9.90 -10.88
CA VAL A 144 1.14 -10.09 -10.78
C VAL A 144 0.65 -10.89 -11.98
N ALA A 145 -0.05 -11.99 -11.71
CA ALA A 145 -0.68 -12.79 -12.75
C ALA A 145 -2.14 -12.37 -12.98
N THR A 146 -2.91 -12.18 -11.91
CA THR A 146 -4.31 -11.73 -11.99
C THR A 146 -4.63 -10.76 -10.87
N MET A 147 -5.45 -9.77 -11.18
CA MET A 147 -6.00 -8.84 -10.19
C MET A 147 -7.54 -8.92 -10.20
N PRO A 148 -8.21 -8.83 -9.05
CA PRO A 148 -9.64 -8.62 -9.03
C PRO A 148 -10.00 -7.28 -9.65
N VAL A 149 -11.18 -7.21 -10.22
CA VAL A 149 -11.77 -6.00 -10.80
C VAL A 149 -12.93 -5.56 -9.91
N LEU A 150 -13.01 -4.27 -9.63
CA LEU A 150 -14.17 -3.67 -8.98
C LEU A 150 -15.14 -3.22 -10.07
N ASP A 151 -16.22 -3.96 -10.29
CA ASP A 151 -17.17 -3.77 -11.39
C ASP A 151 -18.23 -2.72 -11.04
N THR A 152 -17.78 -1.49 -10.77
CA THR A 152 -18.64 -0.38 -10.34
C THR A 152 -18.17 0.96 -10.89
N GLU A 153 -19.00 1.99 -10.70
CA GLU A 153 -18.62 3.39 -10.89
C GLU A 153 -17.52 3.90 -9.93
N LEU A 154 -17.04 3.05 -9.00
CA LEU A 154 -15.93 3.28 -8.09
C LEU A 154 -14.67 2.50 -8.48
N ALA A 155 -14.57 1.98 -9.71
CA ALA A 155 -13.40 1.23 -10.18
C ALA A 155 -12.08 2.01 -10.01
N ASP A 156 -12.14 3.35 -10.08
CA ASP A 156 -11.03 4.28 -9.83
C ASP A 156 -10.51 4.23 -8.38
N LEU A 157 -11.34 3.80 -7.44
CA LEU A 157 -11.01 3.61 -6.02
C LEU A 157 -10.51 2.21 -5.69
N SER A 158 -10.35 1.35 -6.70
CA SER A 158 -9.84 0.00 -6.51
C SER A 158 -8.43 0.01 -5.88
N PRO A 159 -8.22 -0.63 -4.72
CA PRO A 159 -6.90 -0.69 -4.10
C PRO A 159 -5.96 -1.68 -4.82
N PHE A 160 -6.50 -2.52 -5.71
CA PHE A 160 -5.80 -3.69 -6.24
C PHE A 160 -4.54 -3.41 -7.06
N PRO A 161 -4.44 -2.35 -7.88
CA PRO A 161 -3.22 -2.07 -8.64
C PRO A 161 -1.95 -1.90 -7.78
N GLY A 162 -2.09 -1.26 -6.60
CA GLY A 162 -0.97 -0.98 -5.70
C GLY A 162 -0.75 -2.03 -4.61
N ILE A 163 -1.80 -2.77 -4.23
CA ILE A 163 -1.81 -3.57 -3.00
C ILE A 163 -0.68 -4.60 -2.91
N ALA A 164 -0.32 -5.21 -4.04
CA ALA A 164 0.70 -6.24 -4.08
C ALA A 164 2.09 -5.69 -3.70
N PHE A 165 2.39 -4.47 -4.14
CA PHE A 165 3.66 -3.80 -3.87
C PHE A 165 3.72 -3.19 -2.47
N GLU A 166 2.56 -2.83 -1.92
CA GLU A 166 2.44 -2.24 -0.59
C GLU A 166 2.50 -3.31 0.51
N ILE A 167 1.91 -4.49 0.28
CA ILE A 167 2.00 -5.62 1.22
C ILE A 167 3.39 -6.25 1.19
N PHE A 168 4.05 -6.30 0.03
CA PHE A 168 5.32 -7.03 -0.15
C PHE A 168 6.48 -6.10 -0.56
N PRO A 169 7.08 -5.36 0.39
CA PRO A 169 8.24 -4.52 0.09
C PRO A 169 9.43 -5.36 -0.42
N ARG A 170 10.26 -4.79 -1.29
CA ARG A 170 11.51 -5.45 -1.69
C ARG A 170 12.50 -5.47 -0.54
N LEU A 171 13.18 -6.61 -0.41
CA LEU A 171 14.15 -6.89 0.64
C LEU A 171 15.58 -6.69 0.11
N PRO A 172 16.53 -6.28 0.97
CA PRO A 172 17.92 -6.14 0.56
C PRO A 172 18.54 -7.52 0.25
N ALA A 173 19.30 -7.62 -0.84
CA ALA A 173 20.01 -8.85 -1.21
C ALA A 173 21.22 -9.16 -0.29
N TYR A 174 21.55 -8.25 0.62
CA TYR A 174 22.66 -8.32 1.55
C TYR A 174 22.16 -8.31 3.00
N PRO A 175 22.94 -8.85 3.96
CA PRO A 175 22.60 -8.74 5.37
C PRO A 175 22.55 -7.28 5.82
N VAL A 176 21.54 -6.91 6.59
CA VAL A 176 21.37 -5.56 7.16
C VAL A 176 21.26 -5.64 8.68
N GLY A 177 21.93 -4.73 9.37
CA GLY A 177 21.83 -4.53 10.82
C GLY A 177 20.99 -3.29 11.17
N PRO A 178 20.67 -3.10 12.46
CA PRO A 178 19.99 -1.89 12.91
C PRO A 178 20.73 -0.61 12.50
N GLY A 179 20.00 0.34 11.92
CA GLY A 179 20.52 1.58 11.34
C GLY A 179 20.85 1.49 9.84
N ASP A 180 21.00 0.29 9.28
CA ASP A 180 21.20 0.13 7.83
C ASP A 180 19.92 0.45 7.07
N SER A 181 20.07 1.00 5.86
CA SER A 181 18.96 1.33 4.99
C SER A 181 19.13 0.76 3.58
N TRP A 182 18.00 0.52 2.92
CA TRP A 182 17.96 0.13 1.51
C TRP A 182 16.84 0.87 0.80
N VAL A 183 16.93 0.91 -0.52
CA VAL A 183 15.96 1.59 -1.40
C VAL A 183 15.19 0.53 -2.18
N ASP A 184 13.89 0.76 -2.30
CA ASP A 184 13.00 0.03 -3.18
C ASP A 184 12.29 1.01 -4.11
N THR A 185 12.36 0.75 -5.41
CA THR A 185 11.65 1.54 -6.41
C THR A 185 10.57 0.68 -7.03
N VAL A 186 9.33 1.12 -6.85
CA VAL A 186 8.12 0.48 -7.35
C VAL A 186 7.51 1.39 -8.40
N SER A 187 7.14 0.81 -9.53
CA SER A 187 6.38 1.48 -10.58
C SER A 187 5.27 0.57 -11.02
N TRP A 188 4.05 1.10 -11.11
CA TRP A 188 2.92 0.40 -11.68
C TRP A 188 2.07 1.38 -12.48
N TYR A 189 1.32 0.83 -13.43
CA TYR A 189 0.45 1.61 -14.29
C TYR A 189 -0.92 0.94 -14.41
N VAL A 190 -1.94 1.76 -14.60
CA VAL A 190 -3.32 1.35 -14.88
C VAL A 190 -3.71 2.02 -16.18
N VAL A 191 -4.26 1.24 -17.10
CA VAL A 191 -4.80 1.75 -18.37
C VAL A 191 -6.18 1.15 -18.55
N ASP A 192 -7.18 2.01 -18.75
CA ASP A 192 -8.52 1.66 -19.21
C ASP A 192 -8.82 2.40 -20.53
N GLU A 193 -10.08 2.41 -20.95
CA GLU A 193 -10.50 2.99 -22.24
C GLU A 193 -10.24 4.50 -22.33
N VAL A 194 -10.33 5.22 -21.21
CA VAL A 194 -10.30 6.69 -21.17
C VAL A 194 -9.29 7.26 -20.17
N THR A 195 -8.61 6.40 -19.41
CA THR A 195 -7.66 6.80 -18.36
C THR A 195 -6.38 5.98 -18.46
N ALA A 196 -5.25 6.66 -18.37
CA ALA A 196 -3.95 6.06 -18.14
C ALA A 196 -3.32 6.70 -16.91
N SER A 197 -2.92 5.90 -15.92
CA SER A 197 -2.24 6.38 -14.72
C SER A 197 -0.94 5.63 -14.51
N THR A 198 0.13 6.36 -14.23
CA THR A 198 1.43 5.81 -13.83
C THR A 198 1.74 6.29 -12.42
N THR A 199 2.05 5.38 -11.52
CA THR A 199 2.52 5.69 -10.16
C THR A 199 3.94 5.17 -10.00
N ASN A 200 4.84 6.05 -9.58
CA ASN A 200 6.21 5.72 -9.22
C ASN A 200 6.42 6.02 -7.74
N THR A 201 7.06 5.11 -7.04
CA THR A 201 7.35 5.27 -5.63
C THR A 201 8.76 4.81 -5.31
N ILE A 202 9.51 5.66 -4.63
CA ILE A 202 10.85 5.37 -4.14
C ILE A 202 10.77 5.30 -2.62
N TYR A 203 10.76 4.09 -2.09
CA TYR A 203 10.84 3.84 -0.66
C TYR A 203 12.30 3.76 -0.21
N ARG A 204 12.57 4.28 0.98
CA ARG A 204 13.74 4.03 1.79
C ARG A 204 13.30 3.35 3.07
N TYR A 205 13.75 2.12 3.24
CA TYR A 205 13.56 1.36 4.47
C TYR A 205 14.80 1.49 5.34
N THR A 206 14.62 1.65 6.64
CA THR A 206 15.71 1.61 7.63
C THR A 206 15.38 0.57 8.68
N LEU A 207 16.27 -0.41 8.88
CA LEU A 207 16.08 -1.40 9.93
C LEU A 207 16.25 -0.74 11.29
N VAL A 208 15.19 -0.69 12.09
CA VAL A 208 15.25 -0.12 13.45
C VAL A 208 15.77 -1.17 14.44
N GLY A 209 15.31 -2.42 14.28
CA GLY A 209 15.61 -3.54 15.18
C GLY A 209 14.34 -4.25 15.63
N ASP A 210 14.42 -4.96 16.74
CA ASP A 210 13.29 -5.69 17.31
C ASP A 210 12.25 -4.73 17.92
N THR A 211 10.98 -5.09 17.78
CA THR A 211 9.83 -4.52 18.48
C THR A 211 8.92 -5.64 18.97
N VAL A 212 8.01 -5.33 19.89
CA VAL A 212 7.06 -6.30 20.45
C VAL A 212 5.64 -5.86 20.10
N LEU A 213 4.88 -6.76 19.47
CA LEU A 213 3.46 -6.60 19.22
C LEU A 213 2.71 -7.78 19.85
N GLY A 214 1.99 -7.51 20.94
CA GLY A 214 1.38 -8.57 21.75
C GLY A 214 2.45 -9.45 22.41
N ASP A 215 2.43 -10.74 22.13
CA ASP A 215 3.39 -11.75 22.62
C ASP A 215 4.47 -12.10 21.58
N ARG A 216 4.55 -11.36 20.47
CA ARG A 216 5.45 -11.64 19.36
C ARG A 216 6.52 -10.58 19.23
N THR A 217 7.77 -11.02 19.06
CA THR A 217 8.88 -10.16 18.65
C THR A 217 8.91 -10.09 17.13
N LEU A 218 8.85 -8.88 16.59
CA LEU A 218 8.90 -8.57 15.16
C LEU A 218 10.07 -7.63 14.89
N LEU A 219 10.57 -7.58 13.66
CA LEU A 219 11.54 -6.56 13.26
C LEU A 219 10.80 -5.35 12.69
N LYS A 220 11.15 -4.15 13.15
CA LYS A 220 10.59 -2.90 12.62
C LYS A 220 11.50 -2.31 11.56
N PHE A 221 10.93 -1.98 10.41
CA PHE A 221 11.53 -1.14 9.39
C PHE A 221 10.81 0.21 9.41
N ASP A 222 11.52 1.31 9.59
CA ASP A 222 10.95 2.63 9.32
C ASP A 222 10.98 2.89 7.83
N VAL A 223 9.91 3.51 7.31
CA VAL A 223 9.72 3.81 5.90
C VAL A 223 9.68 5.32 5.73
N THR A 224 10.51 5.83 4.82
CA THR A 224 10.30 7.13 4.20
C THR A 224 10.30 6.96 2.68
N GLY A 225 9.76 7.92 1.94
CA GLY A 225 9.79 7.81 0.49
C GLY A 225 9.27 9.04 -0.23
N GLU A 226 9.41 8.96 -1.54
CA GLU A 226 8.87 9.93 -2.50
C GLU A 226 7.92 9.19 -3.43
N VAL A 227 6.81 9.83 -3.78
CA VAL A 227 5.83 9.31 -4.72
C VAL A 227 5.57 10.34 -5.81
N SER A 228 5.48 9.88 -7.04
CA SER A 228 4.94 10.65 -8.15
C SER A 228 3.84 9.86 -8.85
N LYS A 229 2.82 10.58 -9.30
CA LYS A 229 1.70 10.02 -10.03
C LYS A 229 1.39 10.93 -11.21
N GLU A 230 1.26 10.33 -12.37
CA GLU A 230 0.77 10.98 -13.58
C GLU A 230 -0.54 10.29 -13.96
N THR A 231 -1.57 11.06 -14.30
CA THR A 231 -2.83 10.54 -14.80
C THR A 231 -3.28 11.34 -16.01
N VAL A 232 -3.48 10.67 -17.13
CA VAL A 232 -4.09 11.22 -18.33
C VAL A 232 -5.51 10.68 -18.41
N GLN A 233 -6.49 11.57 -18.57
CA GLN A 233 -7.90 11.22 -18.64
C GLN A 233 -8.58 11.96 -19.79
N GLY A 234 -9.48 11.28 -20.50
CA GLY A 234 -10.29 11.86 -21.59
C GLY A 234 -10.00 11.25 -22.95
N GLU A 235 -10.82 11.60 -23.93
CA GLU A 235 -10.66 11.21 -25.34
C GLU A 235 -9.68 12.16 -26.06
N GLU A 236 -9.13 11.77 -27.22
CA GLU A 236 -8.01 12.44 -27.91
C GLU A 236 -8.10 13.98 -27.98
N ASP A 237 -9.30 14.54 -28.15
CA ASP A 237 -9.53 15.99 -28.29
C ASP A 237 -9.82 16.72 -26.96
N GLU A 238 -10.06 16.00 -25.86
CA GLU A 238 -10.43 16.53 -24.53
C GLU A 238 -9.63 15.86 -23.40
N GLN A 239 -8.31 15.74 -23.58
CA GLN A 239 -7.43 15.18 -22.55
C GLN A 239 -7.14 16.18 -21.43
N SER A 240 -7.20 15.69 -20.20
CA SER A 240 -6.73 16.33 -18.98
C SER A 240 -5.55 15.54 -18.43
N THR A 241 -4.47 16.23 -18.09
CA THR A 241 -3.30 15.62 -17.45
C THR A 241 -3.22 16.11 -16.01
N GLN A 242 -3.15 15.16 -15.08
CA GLN A 242 -2.93 15.40 -13.68
C GLN A 242 -1.56 14.86 -13.28
N GLU A 243 -0.74 15.73 -12.70
CA GLU A 243 0.57 15.37 -12.14
C GLU A 243 0.54 15.65 -10.65
N MET A 244 0.97 14.67 -9.85
CA MET A 244 1.06 14.76 -8.41
C MET A 244 2.42 14.25 -7.95
N THR A 245 2.98 14.89 -6.92
CA THR A 245 4.18 14.44 -6.23
C THR A 245 3.98 14.56 -4.73
N GLY A 246 4.72 13.78 -3.97
CA GLY A 246 4.52 13.76 -2.53
C GLY A 246 5.55 12.96 -1.79
N THR A 247 5.33 12.87 -0.49
CA THR A 247 6.17 12.12 0.43
C THR A 247 5.40 10.97 1.06
N ILE A 248 6.15 9.97 1.51
CA ILE A 248 5.62 8.82 2.23
C ILE A 248 6.38 8.69 3.53
N THR A 249 5.66 8.39 4.60
CA THR A 249 6.23 7.96 5.89
C THR A 249 5.49 6.74 6.39
N GLY A 250 6.09 5.92 7.24
CA GLY A 250 5.42 4.73 7.76
C GLY A 250 6.36 3.74 8.41
N PHE A 251 5.89 2.50 8.56
CA PHE A 251 6.71 1.40 9.02
C PHE A 251 6.18 0.05 8.54
N VAL A 252 7.07 -0.95 8.53
CA VAL A 252 6.76 -2.36 8.31
C VAL A 252 7.18 -3.14 9.55
N LEU A 253 6.31 -4.04 10.02
CA LEU A 253 6.66 -5.04 11.02
C LEU A 253 6.86 -6.37 10.30
N TRP A 254 8.11 -6.81 10.27
CA TRP A 254 8.52 -8.05 9.63
C TRP A 254 8.54 -9.21 10.63
N ASP A 255 7.86 -10.28 10.26
CA ASP A 255 7.84 -11.52 11.01
C ASP A 255 8.99 -12.43 10.57
N THR A 256 10.03 -12.53 11.40
CA THR A 256 11.18 -13.37 11.06
C THR A 256 10.87 -14.85 11.11
N GLU A 257 9.81 -15.30 11.79
CA GLU A 257 9.39 -16.69 11.88
C GLU A 257 8.63 -17.13 10.62
N PHE A 258 7.75 -16.27 10.11
CA PHE A 258 7.03 -16.53 8.87
C PHE A 258 7.77 -16.09 7.61
N GLY A 259 8.71 -15.14 7.73
CA GLY A 259 9.38 -14.52 6.58
C GLY A 259 8.39 -13.72 5.73
N LEU A 260 7.47 -13.00 6.40
CA LEU A 260 6.43 -12.20 5.80
C LEU A 260 6.21 -10.91 6.61
N PRO A 261 5.71 -9.83 6.01
CA PRO A 261 5.20 -8.66 6.72
C PRO A 261 3.96 -9.06 7.53
N ALA A 262 4.00 -8.77 8.83
CA ALA A 262 2.89 -8.93 9.75
C ALA A 262 2.01 -7.68 9.81
N TYR A 263 2.59 -6.50 9.61
CA TYR A 263 1.89 -5.23 9.65
C TYR A 263 2.61 -4.24 8.74
N VAL A 264 1.85 -3.43 8.03
CA VAL A 264 2.35 -2.32 7.22
C VAL A 264 1.46 -1.13 7.50
N GLU A 265 2.08 0.02 7.71
CA GLU A 265 1.40 1.31 7.80
C GLU A 265 2.18 2.33 6.99
N SER A 266 1.46 3.11 6.21
CA SER A 266 2.03 4.22 5.46
C SER A 266 1.07 5.40 5.41
N HIS A 267 1.63 6.59 5.45
CA HIS A 267 0.94 7.85 5.25
C HIS A 267 1.57 8.54 4.04
N ARG A 268 0.72 9.00 3.11
CA ARG A 268 1.13 9.69 1.90
C ARG A 268 0.57 11.10 1.93
N GLU A 269 1.42 12.09 1.69
CA GLU A 269 1.01 13.47 1.49
C GLU A 269 1.44 13.87 0.08
N MET A 270 0.47 14.19 -0.78
CA MET A 270 0.70 14.50 -2.18
C MET A 270 0.03 15.80 -2.56
N GLU A 271 0.69 16.58 -3.41
CA GLU A 271 0.17 17.78 -4.04
C GLU A 271 0.42 17.71 -5.54
N GLY A 272 -0.37 18.46 -6.32
CA GLY A 272 -0.30 18.35 -7.76
C GLY A 272 -1.08 19.41 -8.50
N THR A 273 -0.97 19.36 -9.82
CA THR A 273 -1.69 20.22 -10.74
C THR A 273 -2.43 19.39 -11.77
N ASN A 274 -3.48 19.97 -12.32
CA ASN A 274 -4.20 19.41 -13.45
C ASN A 274 -4.27 20.50 -14.54
N SER A 275 -3.88 20.12 -15.76
CA SER A 275 -3.76 20.94 -16.96
C SER A 275 -4.54 20.37 -18.14
#